data_AF-A0A4M3JRU9-F1
#
_entry.id   AF-A0A4M3JRU9-F1
#
_cell.length_a   1.000
_cell.length_b   1.000
_cell.length_c   1.000
_cell.angle_alpha   90.00
_cell.angle_beta   90.00
_cell.angle_gamma   90.00
#
_symmetry.space_group_name_H-M   'P 1'
#
loop_
_entity.id
_entity.type
_entity.pdbx_description
1 polymer ?
#
loop_
_entity_poly.entity_id
_entity_poly.type
_entity_poly.pdbx_seq_one_letter_code
_entity_poly.pdbx_strand_id
1 'polypeptide(L)'
;MKEFRNVNSKDAREYDLALLILEEPIGAKLGTLGLPTSQKNLTGITVTITGYPSYNFKIHQMYTDKKQVLSDDGMFLDYQVDTLEGSSGSTVYDASHRVVGVHTLGDGANQINSAVKLNERNLSFIYSVLKGYSLEGWKKINGSWYHYRQHDKQTGWQEINDIWYYLDSSGKMLTDWQKVNGKWYYFGSSGSMATGWKYVRGKWYYLDNKNGDMKTGWYQDASTWYYLDPSNGDMKIGWTKVNGKWYYLNSNGAMVTGSQTIDGKVYNFASSGEWI
;
A
#
# COMPACT_ATOMS: atom_id res chain seq x y z
N MET A 1 -10.79 14.92 -20.23
CA MET A 1 -9.51 15.47 -20.74
C MET A 1 -9.57 16.97 -20.49
N LYS A 2 -8.88 17.49 -19.47
CA LYS A 2 -8.86 18.94 -19.20
C LYS A 2 -7.50 19.47 -19.63
N GLU A 3 -7.48 20.23 -20.72
CA GLU A 3 -6.29 20.88 -21.26
C GLU A 3 -5.93 22.06 -20.34
N PHE A 4 -4.78 21.98 -19.66
CA PHE A 4 -4.23 23.15 -18.96
C PHE A 4 -3.33 23.89 -19.93
N ARG A 5 -3.85 25.00 -20.48
CA ARG A 5 -3.03 25.95 -21.23
C ARG A 5 -2.32 26.86 -20.23
N ASN A 6 -0.99 26.78 -20.16
CA ASN A 6 -0.20 27.82 -19.52
C ASN A 6 -0.37 29.10 -20.35
N VAL A 7 -1.12 30.05 -19.81
CA VAL A 7 -1.44 31.33 -20.48
C VAL A 7 -0.36 32.41 -20.27
N ASN A 8 0.74 32.10 -19.57
CA ASN A 8 1.83 33.03 -19.30
C ASN A 8 3.21 32.36 -19.42
N SER A 9 4.12 32.99 -20.18
CA SER A 9 5.47 32.50 -20.49
C SER A 9 6.44 32.48 -19.31
N LYS A 10 6.12 33.15 -18.19
CA LYS A 10 6.91 33.06 -16.95
C LYS A 10 6.67 31.74 -16.20
N ASP A 11 5.45 31.22 -16.22
CA ASP A 11 5.07 29.99 -15.48
C ASP A 11 5.54 28.71 -16.21
N ALA A 12 5.66 28.77 -17.54
CA ALA A 12 6.21 27.69 -18.38
C ALA A 12 7.68 27.36 -18.06
N ARG A 13 8.46 28.31 -17.51
CA ARG A 13 9.85 28.07 -17.11
C ARG A 13 9.99 27.40 -15.74
N GLU A 14 8.93 27.40 -14.93
CA GLU A 14 8.98 26.89 -13.55
C GLU A 14 8.40 25.48 -13.46
N TYR A 15 7.33 25.16 -14.20
CA TYR A 15 6.71 23.81 -14.21
C TYR A 15 6.09 23.49 -15.57
N ASP A 16 6.88 22.84 -16.43
CA ASP A 16 6.50 22.52 -17.81
C ASP A 16 5.86 21.11 -17.92
N LEU A 17 4.89 20.82 -17.04
CA LEU A 17 4.14 19.55 -17.02
C LEU A 17 2.63 19.80 -17.20
N ALA A 18 2.09 19.60 -18.40
CA ALA A 18 0.65 19.42 -18.59
C ALA A 18 0.26 17.97 -18.22
N LEU A 19 -0.72 17.82 -17.34
CA LEU A 19 -1.19 16.51 -16.90
C LEU A 19 -2.60 16.24 -17.38
N LEU A 20 -2.78 15.06 -17.98
CA LEU A 20 -4.07 14.43 -18.16
C LEU A 20 -4.68 14.04 -16.82
N ILE A 21 -5.71 14.76 -16.39
CA ILE A 21 -6.65 14.25 -15.38
C ILE A 21 -7.57 13.25 -16.10
N LEU A 22 -7.43 11.97 -15.77
CA LEU A 22 -8.39 10.92 -16.13
C LEU A 22 -9.62 11.11 -15.22
N GLU A 23 -10.73 11.61 -15.77
CA GLU A 23 -11.93 11.92 -14.97
C GLU A 23 -12.66 10.67 -14.46
N GLU A 24 -12.34 9.46 -14.97
CA GLU A 24 -12.75 8.18 -14.39
C GLU A 24 -11.72 7.08 -14.71
N PRO A 25 -11.61 6.02 -13.88
CA PRO A 25 -10.56 5.01 -14.01
C PRO A 25 -10.81 4.18 -15.27
N ILE A 26 -10.11 4.51 -16.35
CA ILE A 26 -9.98 3.60 -17.49
C ILE A 26 -9.26 2.34 -17.00
N GLY A 27 -10.04 1.30 -16.73
CA GLY A 27 -9.60 -0.09 -16.76
C GLY A 27 -9.03 -0.63 -15.45
N ALA A 28 -9.87 -1.40 -14.76
CA ALA A 28 -9.61 -2.16 -13.53
C ALA A 28 -8.53 -3.27 -13.62
N LYS A 29 -7.47 -3.13 -14.44
CA LYS A 29 -6.35 -4.10 -14.54
C LYS A 29 -4.96 -3.50 -14.76
N LEU A 30 -4.82 -2.18 -14.93
CA LEU A 30 -3.51 -1.52 -15.06
C LEU A 30 -3.43 -0.40 -14.00
N GLY A 31 -2.33 -0.32 -13.27
CA GLY A 31 -2.15 0.63 -12.16
C GLY A 31 -2.44 2.06 -12.57
N THR A 32 -2.69 2.93 -11.58
CA THR A 32 -3.24 4.30 -11.61
C THR A 32 -2.67 5.29 -12.66
N LEU A 33 -1.69 4.87 -13.46
CA LEU A 33 -0.98 5.64 -14.48
C LEU A 33 -0.74 4.89 -15.81
N GLY A 34 -1.35 3.73 -16.03
CA GLY A 34 -1.34 3.02 -17.33
C GLY A 34 -0.14 2.12 -17.62
N LEU A 35 0.96 2.23 -16.86
CA LEU A 35 2.11 1.31 -16.96
C LEU A 35 2.00 0.11 -15.99
N PRO A 36 2.13 -1.14 -16.48
CA PRO A 36 2.31 -2.30 -15.61
C PRO A 36 3.63 -2.16 -14.81
N THR A 37 3.61 -2.48 -13.53
CA THR A 37 4.82 -2.52 -12.67
C THR A 37 5.89 -3.52 -13.17
N SER A 38 5.49 -4.47 -14.03
CA SER A 38 6.38 -5.46 -14.64
C SER A 38 7.20 -4.91 -15.83
N GLN A 39 6.77 -3.81 -16.46
CA GLN A 39 7.42 -3.29 -17.66
C GLN A 39 8.51 -2.28 -17.27
N LYS A 40 9.67 -2.81 -16.90
CA LYS A 40 10.75 -2.00 -16.30
C LYS A 40 11.46 -1.09 -17.30
N ASN A 41 11.63 -1.53 -18.55
CA ASN A 41 12.39 -0.84 -19.57
C ASN A 41 11.60 -0.75 -20.88
N LEU A 42 11.38 0.46 -21.38
CA LEU A 42 10.67 0.75 -22.62
C LEU A 42 11.63 1.08 -23.78
N THR A 43 12.94 0.99 -23.60
CA THR A 43 13.94 1.22 -24.66
C THR A 43 13.63 0.35 -25.89
N GLY A 44 13.64 0.98 -27.07
CA GLY A 44 13.31 0.35 -28.34
C GLY A 44 11.82 0.11 -28.59
N ILE A 45 10.93 0.51 -27.68
CA ILE A 45 9.49 0.51 -27.92
C ILE A 45 9.11 1.75 -28.71
N THR A 46 8.23 1.55 -29.69
CA THR A 46 7.66 2.64 -30.47
C THR A 46 6.59 3.35 -29.65
N VAL A 47 6.79 4.64 -29.44
CA VAL A 47 5.86 5.53 -28.77
C VAL A 47 5.35 6.58 -29.74
N THR A 48 4.10 6.99 -29.54
CA THR A 48 3.47 8.13 -30.20
C THR A 48 3.57 9.33 -29.27
N ILE A 49 4.17 10.41 -29.75
CA ILE A 49 4.30 11.68 -29.03
C ILE A 49 3.39 12.68 -29.70
N THR A 50 2.59 13.42 -28.92
CA THR A 50 1.63 14.39 -29.46
C THR A 50 1.66 15.69 -28.68
N GLY A 51 1.96 16.82 -29.34
CA GLY A 51 2.16 18.12 -28.69
C GLY A 51 1.88 19.36 -29.55
N TYR A 52 1.90 20.53 -28.92
CA TYR A 52 1.71 21.85 -29.56
C TYR A 52 3.01 22.68 -29.53
N PRO A 53 3.27 23.58 -30.50
CA PRO A 53 4.36 24.55 -30.42
C PRO A 53 4.23 25.46 -29.18
N SER A 54 5.30 25.65 -28.40
CA SER A 54 5.30 26.36 -27.11
C SER A 54 5.38 27.88 -27.28
N TYR A 55 6.04 28.37 -28.34
CA TYR A 55 6.30 29.80 -28.51
C TYR A 55 5.49 30.48 -29.61
N ASN A 56 4.72 29.75 -30.41
CA ASN A 56 3.97 30.31 -31.52
C ASN A 56 2.45 30.19 -31.33
N PHE A 57 1.86 31.15 -30.61
CA PHE A 57 0.41 31.26 -30.37
C PHE A 57 -0.45 31.36 -31.64
N LYS A 58 0.16 31.43 -32.83
CA LYS A 58 -0.56 31.39 -34.12
C LYS A 58 -0.68 29.97 -34.65
N ILE A 59 0.16 29.04 -34.22
CA ILE A 59 0.09 27.63 -34.63
C ILE A 59 -0.82 26.89 -33.66
N HIS A 60 -2.01 26.55 -34.14
CA HIS A 60 -3.02 25.79 -33.40
C HIS A 60 -3.02 24.30 -33.78
N GLN A 61 -2.02 23.88 -34.58
CA GLN A 61 -1.92 22.51 -35.07
C GLN A 61 -1.15 21.65 -34.08
N MET A 62 -1.73 20.50 -33.77
CA MET A 62 -1.13 19.44 -32.98
C MET A 62 -0.16 18.65 -33.87
N TYR A 63 1.06 18.43 -33.36
CA TYR A 63 2.08 17.60 -34.00
C TYR A 63 2.06 16.21 -33.37
N THR A 64 1.98 15.19 -34.21
CA THR A 64 2.05 13.79 -33.79
C THR A 64 3.15 13.09 -34.57
N ASP A 65 4.05 12.43 -33.86
CA ASP A 65 5.11 11.61 -34.45
C ASP A 65 5.26 10.29 -33.69
N LYS A 66 5.81 9.28 -34.36
CA LYS A 66 6.14 7.97 -33.79
C LYS A 66 7.65 7.82 -33.73
N LYS A 67 8.19 7.64 -32.53
CA LYS A 67 9.63 7.47 -32.29
C LYS A 67 9.90 6.25 -31.42
N GLN A 68 11.11 5.72 -31.51
CA GLN A 68 11.58 4.74 -30.53
C GLN A 68 12.02 5.46 -29.28
N VAL A 69 11.73 4.87 -28.12
CA VAL A 69 12.39 5.23 -26.87
C VAL A 69 13.87 4.87 -27.00
N LEU A 70 14.74 5.85 -26.91
CA LEU A 70 16.19 5.70 -26.95
C LEU A 70 16.75 5.20 -25.62
N SER A 71 16.15 5.63 -24.51
CA SER A 71 16.60 5.30 -23.16
C SER A 71 15.43 5.32 -22.16
N ASP A 72 15.52 4.49 -21.12
CA ASP A 72 14.59 4.45 -19.99
C ASP A 72 15.39 4.19 -18.70
N ASP A 73 15.65 5.25 -17.93
CA ASP A 73 16.37 5.19 -16.66
C ASP A 73 15.46 4.90 -15.45
N GLY A 74 14.16 4.66 -15.73
CA GLY A 74 13.11 4.44 -14.75
C GLY A 74 12.45 5.72 -14.24
N MET A 75 13.02 6.89 -14.49
CA MET A 75 12.45 8.21 -14.20
C MET A 75 12.04 8.93 -15.49
N PHE A 76 12.91 8.93 -16.50
CA PHE A 76 12.72 9.55 -17.79
C PHE A 76 12.71 8.52 -18.94
N LEU A 77 11.95 8.84 -19.98
CA LEU A 77 11.98 8.20 -21.28
C LEU A 77 12.59 9.17 -22.28
N ASP A 78 13.70 8.81 -22.91
CA ASP A 78 14.34 9.65 -23.92
C ASP A 78 13.91 9.21 -25.32
N TYR A 79 13.71 10.17 -26.21
CA TYR A 79 13.38 9.96 -27.62
C TYR A 79 13.79 11.17 -28.45
N GLN A 80 13.85 11.05 -29.77
CA GLN A 80 14.21 12.15 -30.65
C GLN A 80 13.02 12.49 -31.55
N VAL A 81 12.27 13.53 -31.21
CA VAL A 81 11.14 14.04 -32.01
C VAL A 81 11.43 15.48 -32.41
N ASP A 82 11.05 15.85 -33.63
CA ASP A 82 11.13 17.24 -34.08
C ASP A 82 9.87 17.99 -33.63
N THR A 83 9.84 18.40 -32.37
CA THR A 83 8.85 19.33 -31.87
C THR A 83 9.35 20.73 -32.19
N LEU A 84 8.95 21.29 -33.35
CA LEU A 84 9.20 22.68 -33.71
C LEU A 84 8.88 23.60 -32.52
N GLU A 85 9.92 24.01 -31.78
CA GLU A 85 9.88 24.76 -30.52
C GLU A 85 8.58 24.49 -29.72
N GLY A 86 8.32 23.22 -29.35
CA GLY A 86 7.00 22.72 -28.93
C GLY A 86 6.89 22.09 -27.55
N SER A 87 5.83 22.49 -26.82
CA SER A 87 5.61 22.44 -25.37
C SER A 87 5.76 21.08 -24.69
N SER A 88 6.51 21.14 -23.59
CA SER A 88 6.44 20.30 -22.42
C SER A 88 5.00 20.15 -21.89
N GLY A 89 4.67 18.96 -21.40
CA GLY A 89 3.33 18.51 -21.03
C GLY A 89 2.63 17.58 -22.02
N SER A 90 3.23 17.33 -23.17
CA SER A 90 2.65 16.51 -24.25
C SER A 90 2.59 15.02 -23.87
N THR A 91 1.50 14.32 -24.18
CA THR A 91 1.34 12.92 -23.73
C THR A 91 2.11 11.95 -24.64
N VAL A 92 2.77 10.98 -24.03
CA VAL A 92 3.49 9.89 -24.72
C VAL A 92 2.72 8.58 -24.54
N TYR A 93 2.39 7.93 -25.65
CA TYR A 93 1.63 6.69 -25.67
C TYR A 93 2.41 5.55 -26.32
N ASP A 94 2.19 4.31 -25.91
CA ASP A 94 2.70 3.16 -26.66
C ASP A 94 1.76 2.74 -27.81
N ALA A 95 2.15 1.70 -28.56
CA ALA A 95 1.36 1.16 -29.66
C ALA A 95 -0.04 0.64 -29.26
N SER A 96 -0.30 0.39 -27.97
CA SER A 96 -1.60 0.00 -27.43
C SER A 96 -2.41 1.20 -26.91
N HIS A 97 -1.99 2.42 -27.22
CA HIS A 97 -2.58 3.67 -26.73
C HIS A 97 -2.57 3.82 -25.20
N ARG A 98 -1.66 3.11 -24.51
CA ARG A 98 -1.45 3.29 -23.07
C ARG A 98 -0.57 4.51 -22.87
N VAL A 99 -0.92 5.38 -21.92
CA VAL A 99 -0.05 6.49 -21.55
C VAL A 99 1.17 5.94 -20.82
N VAL A 100 2.36 6.29 -21.29
CA VAL A 100 3.64 5.82 -20.73
C VAL A 100 4.50 6.95 -20.18
N GLY A 101 4.23 8.19 -20.56
CA GLY A 101 4.97 9.35 -20.08
C GLY A 101 4.30 10.68 -20.43
N VAL A 102 4.82 11.75 -19.85
CA VAL A 102 4.51 13.14 -20.20
C VAL A 102 5.81 13.80 -20.66
N HIS A 103 5.89 14.23 -21.90
CA HIS A 103 7.01 14.99 -22.48
C HIS A 103 7.30 16.22 -21.64
N THR A 104 8.56 16.51 -21.35
CA THR A 104 8.94 17.61 -20.44
C THR A 104 10.01 18.55 -20.98
N LEU A 105 10.68 18.21 -22.09
CA LEU A 105 11.76 19.05 -22.63
C LEU A 105 12.06 18.73 -24.10
N GLY A 106 12.24 19.79 -24.91
CA GLY A 106 12.74 19.77 -26.29
C GLY A 106 12.92 21.19 -26.83
N ASP A 107 14.12 21.59 -27.27
CA ASP A 107 14.41 22.97 -27.71
C ASP A 107 14.87 23.12 -29.18
N GLY A 108 14.85 22.03 -29.95
CA GLY A 108 15.10 22.12 -31.39
C GLY A 108 15.07 20.80 -32.16
N ALA A 109 15.15 20.93 -33.49
CA ALA A 109 15.20 19.79 -34.40
C ALA A 109 16.40 18.88 -34.08
N ASN A 110 16.18 17.57 -34.15
CA ASN A 110 17.19 16.52 -33.93
C ASN A 110 17.79 16.46 -32.51
N GLN A 111 17.15 17.02 -31.48
CA GLN A 111 17.61 16.86 -30.11
C GLN A 111 16.99 15.66 -29.39
N ILE A 112 17.69 15.18 -28.34
CA ILE A 112 17.10 14.23 -27.40
C ILE A 112 16.10 14.98 -26.54
N ASN A 113 14.87 14.50 -26.59
CA ASN A 113 13.74 14.95 -25.80
C ASN A 113 13.49 13.93 -24.70
N SER A 114 12.90 14.37 -23.59
CA SER A 114 12.59 13.48 -22.46
C SER A 114 11.12 13.57 -22.06
N ALA A 115 10.57 12.47 -21.57
CA ALA A 115 9.30 12.43 -20.85
C ALA A 115 9.47 11.88 -19.45
N VAL A 116 8.76 12.45 -18.48
CA VAL A 116 8.59 11.83 -17.16
C VAL A 116 7.77 10.57 -17.33
N LYS A 117 8.34 9.42 -16.95
CA LYS A 117 7.69 8.12 -17.05
C LYS A 117 6.51 8.05 -16.07
N LEU A 118 5.34 7.62 -16.53
CA LEU A 118 4.15 7.54 -15.68
C LEU A 118 4.10 6.21 -14.91
N ASN A 119 4.88 6.11 -13.83
CA ASN A 119 4.98 4.92 -12.99
C ASN A 119 4.88 5.26 -11.48
N GLU A 120 4.83 4.23 -10.62
CA GLU A 120 4.71 4.42 -9.17
C GLU A 120 5.89 5.21 -8.56
N ARG A 121 7.12 5.02 -9.07
CA ARG A 121 8.32 5.71 -8.60
C ARG A 121 8.22 7.22 -8.78
N ASN A 122 7.55 7.65 -9.85
CA ASN A 122 7.41 9.06 -10.21
C ASN A 122 6.13 9.70 -9.68
N LEU A 123 5.27 8.97 -8.96
CA LEU A 123 4.01 9.53 -8.43
C LEU A 123 4.24 10.77 -7.56
N SER A 124 5.23 10.74 -6.66
CA SER A 124 5.51 11.89 -5.80
C SER A 124 5.91 13.13 -6.61
N PHE A 125 6.80 12.96 -7.59
CA PHE A 125 7.19 14.04 -8.52
C PHE A 125 5.99 14.56 -9.32
N ILE A 126 5.20 13.66 -9.92
CA ILE A 126 4.00 14.02 -10.70
C ILE A 126 3.03 14.82 -9.83
N TYR A 127 2.75 14.40 -8.59
CA TYR A 127 1.86 15.13 -7.70
C TYR A 127 2.46 16.44 -7.17
N SER A 128 3.78 16.52 -6.96
CA SER A 128 4.42 17.75 -6.48
C SER A 128 4.29 18.93 -7.45
N VAL A 129 4.21 18.66 -8.75
CA VAL A 129 4.03 19.69 -9.78
C VAL A 129 2.55 19.99 -10.07
N LEU A 130 1.62 19.19 -9.54
CA LEU A 130 0.18 19.37 -9.65
C LEU A 130 -0.37 20.15 -8.48
N LYS A 131 -0.44 21.49 -8.61
CA LYS A 131 -1.09 22.34 -7.61
C LYS A 131 -2.52 21.82 -7.31
N GLY A 132 -2.77 21.49 -6.04
CA GLY A 132 -4.08 21.06 -5.54
C GLY A 132 -4.30 19.54 -5.47
N TYR A 133 -3.37 18.71 -5.96
CA TYR A 133 -3.45 17.25 -5.85
C TYR A 133 -2.42 16.75 -4.84
N SER A 134 -2.92 16.13 -3.77
CA SER A 134 -2.07 15.57 -2.73
C SER A 134 -2.10 14.04 -2.72
N LEU A 135 -0.91 13.44 -2.56
CA LEU A 135 -0.79 12.02 -2.26
C LEU A 135 -1.13 11.70 -0.80
N GLU A 136 -1.34 12.69 0.07
CA GLU A 136 -1.62 12.48 1.49
C GLU A 136 -2.70 11.41 1.74
N GLY A 137 -2.46 10.61 2.78
CA GLY A 137 -3.39 9.62 3.28
C GLY A 137 -3.33 8.28 2.55
N TRP A 138 -4.42 7.53 2.67
CA TRP A 138 -4.55 6.18 2.12
C TRP A 138 -4.76 6.18 0.61
N LYS A 139 -3.96 5.39 -0.10
CA LYS A 139 -4.06 5.17 -1.55
C LYS A 139 -4.06 3.67 -1.86
N LYS A 140 -4.98 3.26 -2.73
CA LYS A 140 -5.03 1.89 -3.25
C LYS A 140 -4.33 1.84 -4.60
N ILE A 141 -3.22 1.11 -4.69
CA ILE A 141 -2.40 0.97 -5.90
C ILE A 141 -2.24 -0.53 -6.15
N ASN A 142 -2.62 -1.00 -7.35
CA ASN A 142 -2.53 -2.42 -7.74
C ASN A 142 -3.12 -3.40 -6.70
N GLY A 143 -4.26 -3.04 -6.12
CA GLY A 143 -4.96 -3.87 -5.13
C GLY A 143 -4.37 -3.83 -3.71
N SER A 144 -3.26 -3.13 -3.49
CA SER A 144 -2.63 -2.94 -2.18
C SER A 144 -2.86 -1.54 -1.65
N TRP A 145 -2.98 -1.40 -0.33
CA TRP A 145 -3.10 -0.10 0.34
C TRP A 145 -1.74 0.42 0.78
N TYR A 146 -1.55 1.72 0.61
CA TYR A 146 -0.36 2.47 1.00
C TYR A 146 -0.81 3.72 1.73
N HIS A 147 -0.02 4.21 2.67
CA HIS A 147 -0.25 5.50 3.31
C HIS A 147 0.88 6.45 2.95
N TYR A 148 0.54 7.70 2.60
CA TYR A 148 1.50 8.74 2.30
C TYR A 148 1.39 9.87 3.31
N ARG A 149 2.54 10.42 3.70
CA ARG A 149 2.65 11.61 4.53
C ARG A 149 3.72 12.52 3.97
N GLN A 150 3.41 13.79 3.76
CA GLN A 150 4.33 14.76 3.13
C GLN A 150 4.89 14.25 1.80
N HIS A 151 4.04 13.66 0.96
CA HIS A 151 4.41 13.01 -0.32
C HIS A 151 5.29 11.76 -0.22
N ASP A 152 5.70 11.33 0.98
CA ASP A 152 6.49 10.12 1.18
C ASP A 152 5.62 8.91 1.49
N LYS A 153 5.93 7.78 0.84
CA LYS A 153 5.32 6.49 1.13
C LYS A 153 5.79 5.99 2.50
N GLN A 154 4.85 5.77 3.42
CA GLN A 154 5.14 5.35 4.78
C GLN A 154 5.45 3.84 4.85
N THR A 155 6.24 3.45 5.86
CA THR A 155 6.59 2.06 6.16
C THR A 155 6.55 1.83 7.69
N GLY A 156 6.58 0.57 8.12
CA GLY A 156 6.56 0.21 9.55
C GLY A 156 5.23 0.50 10.24
N TRP A 157 5.30 0.72 11.55
CA TRP A 157 4.14 1.02 12.39
C TRP A 157 3.62 2.43 12.13
N GLN A 158 2.32 2.53 11.90
CA GLN A 158 1.63 3.80 11.63
C GLN A 158 0.38 3.91 12.50
N GLU A 159 0.31 4.96 13.31
CA GLU A 159 -0.90 5.34 14.05
C GLU A 159 -1.64 6.41 13.25
N ILE A 160 -2.86 6.07 12.83
CA ILE A 160 -3.70 6.93 11.98
C ILE A 160 -5.11 6.91 12.56
N ASN A 161 -5.56 8.06 13.06
CA ASN A 161 -6.86 8.21 13.73
C ASN A 161 -7.05 7.20 14.88
N ASP A 162 -6.06 7.11 15.77
CA ASP A 162 -6.04 6.21 16.94
C ASP A 162 -6.10 4.71 16.59
N ILE A 163 -5.85 4.36 15.32
CA ILE A 163 -5.78 2.97 14.84
C ILE A 163 -4.36 2.68 14.37
N TRP A 164 -3.80 1.57 14.84
CA TRP A 164 -2.49 1.09 14.43
C TRP A 164 -2.57 0.24 13.17
N TYR A 165 -1.63 0.47 12.26
CA TYR A 165 -1.42 -0.28 11.03
C TYR A 165 0.06 -0.66 10.94
N TYR A 166 0.36 -1.69 10.15
CA TYR A 166 1.73 -2.00 9.79
C TYR A 166 1.89 -2.04 8.27
N LEU A 167 2.83 -1.25 7.76
CA LEU A 167 3.22 -1.19 6.36
C LEU A 167 4.55 -1.91 6.21
N ASP A 168 4.68 -2.83 5.25
CA ASP A 168 5.95 -3.53 5.02
C ASP A 168 7.05 -2.60 4.46
N SER A 169 8.23 -3.14 4.18
CA SER A 169 9.36 -2.37 3.63
C SER A 169 9.08 -1.76 2.23
N SER A 170 8.08 -2.27 1.52
CA SER A 170 7.61 -1.70 0.25
C SER A 170 6.51 -0.64 0.44
N GLY A 171 6.04 -0.46 1.69
CA GLY A 171 4.94 0.41 2.10
C GLY A 171 3.56 -0.22 2.02
N LYS A 172 3.47 -1.50 1.66
CA LYS A 172 2.18 -2.19 1.54
C LYS A 172 1.60 -2.46 2.92
N MET A 173 0.33 -2.09 3.10
CA MET A 173 -0.42 -2.39 4.30
C MET A 173 -0.63 -3.89 4.48
N LEU A 174 -0.23 -4.39 5.64
CA LEU A 174 -0.40 -5.78 6.00
C LEU A 174 -1.76 -6.04 6.63
N THR A 175 -2.24 -7.26 6.42
CA THR A 175 -3.48 -7.80 6.99
C THR A 175 -3.18 -9.20 7.55
N ASP A 176 -4.10 -9.76 8.33
CA ASP A 176 -4.00 -11.08 8.95
C ASP A 176 -2.85 -11.18 9.98
N TRP A 177 -2.49 -12.41 10.36
CA TRP A 177 -1.36 -12.70 11.24
C TRP A 177 -0.03 -12.24 10.64
N GLN A 178 0.69 -11.41 11.38
CA GLN A 178 2.01 -10.92 11.02
C GLN A 178 2.97 -11.03 12.19
N LYS A 179 4.20 -11.47 11.91
CA LYS A 179 5.27 -11.52 12.89
C LYS A 179 6.17 -10.30 12.69
N VAL A 180 6.13 -9.36 13.64
CA VAL A 180 6.91 -8.12 13.60
C VAL A 180 7.83 -8.09 14.81
N ASN A 181 9.14 -7.97 14.59
CA ASN A 181 10.17 -7.92 15.64
C ASN A 181 10.04 -9.08 16.67
N GLY A 182 9.78 -10.29 16.18
CA GLY A 182 9.68 -11.49 17.01
C GLY A 182 8.32 -11.71 17.67
N LYS A 183 7.41 -10.72 17.66
CA LYS A 183 6.06 -10.79 18.24
C LYS A 183 5.00 -10.99 17.17
N TRP A 184 3.92 -11.68 17.51
CA TRP A 184 2.77 -11.89 16.62
C TRP A 184 1.70 -10.82 16.86
N TYR A 185 1.13 -10.32 15.76
CA TYR A 185 0.03 -9.37 15.73
C TYR A 185 -1.01 -9.85 14.74
N TYR A 186 -2.26 -9.45 14.92
CA TYR A 186 -3.32 -9.71 13.95
C TYR A 186 -3.86 -8.39 13.42
N PHE A 187 -3.85 -8.23 12.10
CA PHE A 187 -4.43 -7.08 11.41
C PHE A 187 -5.74 -7.47 10.72
N GLY A 188 -6.79 -6.68 10.90
CA GLY A 188 -8.08 -6.90 10.23
C GLY A 188 -7.99 -6.76 8.71
N SER A 189 -9.11 -7.00 8.01
CA SER A 189 -9.18 -6.81 6.55
C SER A 189 -8.97 -5.36 6.10
N SER A 190 -9.24 -4.40 6.99
CA SER A 190 -8.94 -2.97 6.81
C SER A 190 -7.49 -2.62 7.16
N GLY A 191 -6.68 -3.57 7.65
CA GLY A 191 -5.33 -3.35 8.14
C GLY A 191 -5.24 -2.84 9.59
N SER A 192 -6.36 -2.64 10.27
CA SER A 192 -6.36 -2.22 11.68
C SER A 192 -5.83 -3.32 12.59
N MET A 193 -4.86 -3.00 13.44
CA MET A 193 -4.34 -3.90 14.47
C MET A 193 -5.46 -4.29 15.44
N ALA A 194 -5.61 -5.59 15.69
CA ALA A 194 -6.53 -6.10 16.69
C ALA A 194 -5.90 -6.11 18.08
N THR A 195 -6.74 -5.85 19.08
CA THR A 195 -6.45 -5.93 20.51
C THR A 195 -7.54 -6.77 21.18
N GLY A 196 -7.27 -7.28 22.38
CA GLY A 196 -8.19 -8.09 23.16
C GLY A 196 -8.43 -9.50 22.57
N TRP A 197 -9.57 -10.10 22.94
CA TRP A 197 -9.96 -11.41 22.44
C TRP A 197 -10.33 -11.36 20.95
N LYS A 198 -9.69 -12.23 20.16
CA LYS A 198 -9.95 -12.37 18.73
C LYS A 198 -10.20 -13.81 18.34
N TYR A 199 -11.36 -14.05 17.73
CA TYR A 199 -11.68 -15.32 17.09
C TYR A 199 -11.18 -15.34 15.65
N VAL A 200 -10.26 -16.25 15.34
CA VAL A 200 -9.67 -16.41 14.01
C VAL A 200 -9.66 -17.89 13.66
N ARG A 201 -10.28 -18.24 12.52
CA ARG A 201 -10.23 -19.60 11.93
C ARG A 201 -10.57 -20.72 12.92
N GLY A 202 -11.61 -20.55 13.73
CA GLY A 202 -12.06 -21.58 14.66
C GLY A 202 -11.44 -21.52 16.06
N LYS A 203 -10.51 -20.59 16.31
CA LYS A 203 -9.71 -20.52 17.53
C LYS A 203 -9.76 -19.13 18.15
N TRP A 204 -9.71 -19.06 19.47
CA TRP A 204 -9.59 -17.81 20.22
C TRP A 204 -8.13 -17.52 20.53
N TYR A 205 -7.77 -16.25 20.42
CA TYR A 205 -6.46 -15.70 20.75
C TYR A 205 -6.66 -14.45 21.60
N TYR A 206 -5.66 -14.10 22.40
CA TYR A 206 -5.64 -12.84 23.11
C TYR A 206 -4.49 -11.96 22.63
N LEU A 207 -4.82 -10.75 22.19
CA LEU A 207 -3.89 -9.73 21.75
C LEU A 207 -3.81 -8.66 22.85
N ASP A 208 -2.61 -8.28 23.27
CA ASP A 208 -2.42 -7.30 24.35
C ASP A 208 -3.20 -6.00 24.08
N ASN A 209 -3.99 -5.52 25.04
CA ASN A 209 -4.83 -4.34 24.84
C ASN A 209 -4.05 -3.05 24.57
N LYS A 210 -2.80 -2.96 25.01
CA LYS A 210 -1.96 -1.77 24.84
C LYS A 210 -1.05 -1.88 23.64
N ASN A 211 -0.40 -3.03 23.48
CA ASN A 211 0.65 -3.21 22.48
C ASN A 211 0.20 -4.04 21.28
N GLY A 212 -0.94 -4.75 21.35
CA GLY A 212 -1.45 -5.62 20.30
C GLY A 212 -0.71 -6.96 20.13
N ASP A 213 0.37 -7.21 20.88
CA ASP A 213 1.11 -8.47 20.78
C ASP A 213 0.33 -9.66 21.35
N MET A 214 0.33 -10.75 20.59
CA MET A 214 -0.34 -12.00 20.97
C MET A 214 0.28 -12.58 22.24
N LYS A 215 -0.57 -12.86 23.24
CA LYS A 215 -0.17 -13.53 24.48
C LYS A 215 -0.13 -15.05 24.31
N THR A 216 0.72 -15.67 25.12
CA THR A 216 0.82 -17.12 25.27
C THR A 216 0.97 -17.47 26.75
N GLY A 217 0.71 -18.72 27.12
CA GLY A 217 0.74 -19.20 28.49
C GLY A 217 -0.50 -18.79 29.30
N TRP A 218 -0.35 -18.76 30.62
CA TRP A 218 -1.40 -18.31 31.53
C TRP A 218 -1.70 -16.83 31.34
N TYR A 219 -2.96 -16.50 31.13
CA TYR A 219 -3.45 -15.15 31.01
C TYR A 219 -4.65 -14.93 31.92
N GLN A 220 -4.64 -13.85 32.70
CA GLN A 220 -5.77 -13.47 33.55
C GLN A 220 -6.49 -12.28 32.93
N ASP A 221 -7.77 -12.49 32.61
CA ASP A 221 -8.68 -11.44 32.18
C ASP A 221 -9.69 -11.17 33.30
N ALA A 222 -9.61 -9.98 33.90
CA ALA A 222 -10.27 -9.65 35.15
C ALA A 222 -10.00 -10.71 36.25
N SER A 223 -11.02 -11.46 36.67
CA SER A 223 -10.91 -12.52 37.68
C SER A 223 -10.74 -13.93 37.07
N THR A 224 -10.73 -14.06 35.75
CA THR A 224 -10.79 -15.35 35.07
C THR A 224 -9.45 -15.70 34.46
N TRP A 225 -8.97 -16.92 34.74
CA TRP A 225 -7.74 -17.45 34.15
C TRP A 225 -8.02 -18.24 32.89
N TYR A 226 -7.18 -18.05 31.88
CA TYR A 226 -7.17 -18.76 30.61
C TYR A 226 -5.77 -19.29 30.35
N TYR A 227 -5.68 -20.35 29.55
CA TYR A 227 -4.41 -20.86 29.07
C TYR A 227 -4.34 -20.76 27.55
N LEU A 228 -3.38 -19.98 27.06
CA LEU A 228 -3.08 -19.79 25.64
C LEU A 228 -1.89 -20.65 25.27
N ASP A 229 -1.96 -21.39 24.17
CA ASP A 229 -0.90 -22.35 23.81
C ASP A 229 0.46 -21.65 23.61
N PRO A 230 1.53 -22.11 24.27
CA PRO A 230 2.86 -21.51 24.13
C PRO A 230 3.41 -21.51 22.69
N SER A 231 3.00 -22.46 21.86
CA SER A 231 3.54 -22.63 20.50
C SER A 231 2.82 -21.77 19.46
N ASN A 232 1.51 -21.55 19.63
CA ASN A 232 0.68 -20.95 18.59
C ASN A 232 -0.34 -19.92 19.11
N GLY A 233 -0.49 -19.75 20.43
CA GLY A 233 -1.38 -18.78 21.07
C GLY A 233 -2.85 -19.16 21.15
N ASP A 234 -3.25 -20.36 20.71
CA ASP A 234 -4.65 -20.77 20.75
C ASP A 234 -5.14 -20.99 22.18
N MET A 235 -6.30 -20.44 22.51
CA MET A 235 -6.93 -20.64 23.81
C MET A 235 -7.31 -22.12 23.97
N LYS A 236 -6.86 -22.73 25.06
CA LYS A 236 -7.18 -24.12 25.39
C LYS A 236 -8.53 -24.22 26.09
N ILE A 237 -9.17 -25.36 25.84
CA ILE A 237 -10.36 -25.85 26.54
C ILE A 237 -10.09 -27.30 26.97
N GLY A 238 -10.84 -27.78 27.94
CA GLY A 238 -10.71 -29.12 28.50
C GLY A 238 -9.47 -29.34 29.35
N TRP A 239 -9.09 -30.61 29.51
CA TRP A 239 -7.92 -31.02 30.27
C TRP A 239 -6.63 -30.49 29.65
N THR A 240 -5.85 -29.75 30.43
CA THR A 240 -4.58 -29.16 30.00
C THR A 240 -3.49 -29.45 31.02
N LYS A 241 -2.35 -29.97 30.56
CA LYS A 241 -1.18 -30.25 31.39
C LYS A 241 -0.14 -29.14 31.25
N VAL A 242 0.17 -28.46 32.35
CA VAL A 242 1.15 -27.38 32.40
C VAL A 242 2.18 -27.68 33.49
N ASN A 243 3.46 -27.75 33.12
CA ASN A 243 4.57 -28.01 34.05
C ASN A 243 4.33 -29.23 34.97
N GLY A 244 3.82 -30.32 34.39
CA GLY A 244 3.56 -31.57 35.13
C GLY A 244 2.22 -31.63 35.86
N LYS A 245 1.52 -30.50 36.03
CA LYS A 245 0.24 -30.41 36.74
C LYS A 245 -0.93 -30.34 35.77
N TRP A 246 -2.09 -30.86 36.18
CA TRP A 246 -3.31 -30.86 35.38
C TRP A 246 -4.26 -29.75 35.82
N TYR A 247 -4.88 -29.13 34.83
CA TYR A 247 -5.90 -28.10 34.97
C TYR A 247 -7.06 -28.46 34.04
N TYR A 248 -8.23 -27.88 34.31
CA TYR A 248 -9.37 -27.99 33.41
C TYR A 248 -9.89 -26.58 33.05
N LEU A 249 -9.98 -26.33 31.74
CA LEU A 249 -10.53 -25.11 31.18
C LEU A 249 -11.92 -25.45 30.66
N ASN A 250 -12.96 -24.72 31.06
CA ASN A 250 -14.32 -25.01 30.60
C ASN A 250 -14.49 -24.70 29.09
N SER A 251 -15.71 -24.86 28.57
CA SER A 251 -16.00 -24.60 27.15
C SER A 251 -15.76 -23.16 26.70
N ASN A 252 -15.71 -22.20 27.63
CA ASN A 252 -15.37 -20.81 27.38
C ASN A 252 -13.87 -20.54 27.59
N GLY A 253 -13.07 -21.56 27.89
CA GLY A 253 -11.63 -21.44 28.18
C GLY A 253 -11.30 -20.99 29.61
N ALA A 254 -12.30 -20.75 30.45
CA ALA A 254 -12.09 -20.32 31.83
C ALA A 254 -11.62 -21.48 32.69
N MET A 255 -10.52 -21.29 33.41
CA MET A 255 -9.99 -22.24 34.37
C MET A 255 -10.96 -22.45 35.53
N VAL A 256 -11.28 -23.71 35.82
CA VAL A 256 -12.17 -24.07 36.93
C VAL A 256 -11.39 -24.23 38.23
N THR A 257 -12.07 -24.02 39.35
CA THR A 257 -11.58 -24.29 40.71
C THR A 257 -12.66 -25.01 41.53
N GLY A 258 -12.31 -25.58 42.67
CA GLY A 258 -13.25 -26.28 43.54
C GLY A 258 -13.74 -27.61 42.96
N SER A 259 -14.90 -28.09 43.44
CA SER A 259 -15.49 -29.35 43.00
C SER A 259 -16.25 -29.18 41.68
N GLN A 260 -15.92 -29.98 40.68
CA GLN A 260 -16.47 -29.90 39.32
C GLN A 260 -16.88 -31.28 38.82
N THR A 261 -18.00 -31.36 38.09
CA THR A 261 -18.42 -32.61 37.42
C THR A 261 -18.06 -32.54 35.94
N ILE A 262 -17.16 -33.42 35.49
CA ILE A 262 -16.63 -33.49 34.12
C ILE A 262 -16.87 -34.91 33.62
N ASP A 263 -17.59 -35.06 32.50
CA ASP A 263 -17.92 -36.36 31.89
C ASP A 263 -18.52 -37.36 32.89
N GLY A 264 -19.40 -36.88 33.78
CA GLY A 264 -20.08 -37.68 34.80
C GLY A 264 -19.24 -38.04 36.03
N LYS A 265 -18.01 -37.51 36.16
CA LYS A 265 -17.12 -37.75 37.30
C LYS A 265 -16.81 -36.46 38.05
N VAL A 266 -16.72 -36.54 39.37
CA VAL A 266 -16.36 -35.39 40.22
C VAL A 266 -14.84 -35.30 40.35
N TYR A 267 -14.30 -34.11 40.09
CA TYR A 267 -12.89 -33.75 40.26
C TYR A 267 -12.80 -32.52 41.15
N ASN A 268 -11.76 -32.44 41.98
CA ASN A 268 -11.53 -31.30 42.85
C ASN A 268 -10.30 -30.54 42.38
N PHE A 269 -10.41 -29.22 42.28
CA PHE A 269 -9.34 -28.34 41.87
C PHE A 269 -9.02 -27.36 43.00
N ALA A 270 -7.74 -27.12 43.26
CA ALA A 270 -7.29 -26.09 44.19
C ALA A 270 -7.73 -24.69 43.74
N SER A 271 -7.58 -23.68 44.60
CA SER A 271 -7.82 -22.27 44.23
C SER A 271 -6.87 -21.79 43.12
N SER A 272 -5.72 -22.44 42.96
CA SER A 272 -4.78 -22.26 41.85
C SER A 272 -5.23 -22.95 40.55
N GLY A 273 -6.32 -23.73 40.58
CA GLY A 273 -6.82 -24.52 39.45
C GLY A 273 -6.13 -25.86 39.24
N GLU A 274 -5.14 -26.20 40.06
CA GLU A 274 -4.45 -27.50 40.00
C GLU A 274 -5.41 -28.63 40.42
N TRP A 275 -5.50 -29.69 39.63
CA TRP A 275 -6.25 -30.90 39.98
C TRP A 275 -5.61 -31.62 41.18
N ILE A 276 -6.42 -31.93 42.19
CA ILE A 276 -6.04 -32.61 43.46
C ILE A 276 -6.89 -33.85 43.74
#